data_AF-A0A1V6K9B2-F1
#
_entry.id   AF-A0A1V6K9B2-F1
#
_cell.length_a   1.000
_cell.length_b   1.000
_cell.length_c   1.000
_cell.angle_alpha   90.00
_cell.angle_beta   90.00
_cell.angle_gamma   90.00
#
_symmetry.space_group_name_H-M   'P 1'
#
loop_
_entity.id
_entity.type
_entity.pdbx_description
1 polymer ?
#
loop_
_entity_poly.entity_id
_entity_poly.type
_entity_poly.pdbx_seq_one_letter_code
_entity_poly.pdbx_strand_id
1 'polypeptide(L)'
;MQVKAEILDAYAVVLNEQMSYAGNVLNDDELAVMTEEEMKIRLSLPEGQNNANDRIEPNGRISFMVVFTGDPPGMMKTVVKIVGAERLL
;
A
#
# COMPACT_ATOMS: atom_id res chain seq x y z
N MET A 1 4.37 0.10 -9.82
CA MET A 1 3.01 -0.49 -9.72
C MET A 1 2.31 0.12 -8.52
N GLN A 2 1.13 0.68 -8.71
CA GLN A 2 0.31 1.32 -7.69
C GLN A 2 -0.85 0.39 -7.30
N VAL A 3 -1.07 0.30 -6.00
CA VAL A 3 -2.09 -0.53 -5.36
C VAL A 3 -3.03 0.38 -4.58
N LYS A 4 -4.34 0.13 -4.69
CA LYS A 4 -5.37 0.76 -3.86
C LYS A 4 -6.01 -0.30 -2.98
N ALA A 5 -6.12 -0.02 -1.69
CA ALA A 5 -6.93 -0.80 -0.77
C ALA A 5 -8.16 0.01 -0.33
N GLU A 6 -9.29 -0.67 -0.21
CA GLU A 6 -10.56 -0.12 0.24
C GLU A 6 -11.07 -0.95 1.41
N ILE A 7 -11.48 -0.30 2.49
CA ILE A 7 -12.23 -0.89 3.59
C ILE A 7 -13.71 -0.65 3.31
N LEU A 8 -14.50 -1.72 3.35
CA LEU A 8 -15.92 -1.72 3.05
C LEU A 8 -16.74 -2.19 4.24
N ASP A 9 -17.95 -1.64 4.37
CA ASP A 9 -18.97 -2.13 5.28
C ASP A 9 -19.78 -3.31 4.68
N ALA A 10 -20.82 -3.73 5.40
CA ALA A 10 -21.73 -4.79 4.98
C ALA A 10 -22.52 -4.51 3.70
N TYR A 11 -22.69 -3.24 3.35
CA TYR A 11 -23.45 -2.76 2.20
C TYR A 11 -22.55 -2.36 1.03
N ALA A 12 -21.26 -2.70 1.09
CA ALA A 12 -20.22 -2.33 0.14
C ALA A 12 -19.98 -0.81 0.03
N VAL A 13 -20.27 -0.05 1.07
CA VAL A 13 -19.89 1.36 1.20
C VAL A 13 -18.42 1.43 1.61
N VAL A 14 -17.64 2.28 0.93
CA VAL A 14 -16.24 2.55 1.27
C VAL A 14 -16.17 3.38 2.55
N LEU A 15 -15.62 2.78 3.61
CA LEU A 15 -15.39 3.44 4.89
C LEU A 15 -14.03 4.15 4.93
N ASN A 16 -13.03 3.60 4.24
CA ASN A 16 -11.70 4.19 4.13
C ASN A 16 -10.99 3.63 2.89
N GLU A 17 -10.03 4.38 2.34
CA GLU A 17 -9.19 3.95 1.24
C GLU A 17 -7.75 4.44 1.41
N GLN A 18 -6.80 3.66 0.91
CA GLN A 18 -5.39 3.98 0.91
C GLN A 18 -4.75 3.58 -0.40
N MET A 19 -3.74 4.34 -0.83
CA MET A 19 -2.93 4.04 -1.99
C MET A 19 -1.48 3.85 -1.59
N SER A 20 -0.80 2.90 -2.21
CA SER A 20 0.64 2.72 -2.07
C SER A 20 1.28 2.23 -3.36
N TYR A 21 2.59 2.37 -3.45
CA TYR A 21 3.38 1.73 -4.49
C TYR A 21 3.99 0.44 -3.98
N ALA A 22 3.95 -0.58 -4.82
CA ALA A 22 4.69 -1.82 -4.58
C ALA A 22 6.19 -1.53 -4.52
N GLY A 23 6.92 -2.37 -3.76
CA GLY A 23 8.34 -2.20 -3.49
C GLY A 23 8.62 -1.44 -2.20
N ASN A 24 7.60 -0.87 -1.57
CA ASN A 24 7.70 -0.25 -0.24
C ASN A 24 7.10 -1.19 0.81
N VAL A 25 7.91 -1.58 1.79
CA VAL A 25 7.49 -2.40 2.93
C VAL A 25 8.11 -1.80 4.18
N LEU A 26 7.30 -1.60 5.22
CA LEU A 26 7.78 -1.13 6.51
C LEU A 26 8.11 -2.32 7.40
N ASN A 27 9.18 -2.22 8.18
CA ASN A 27 9.46 -3.20 9.23
C ASN A 27 8.69 -2.87 10.53
N ASP A 28 8.74 -3.78 11.50
CA ASP A 28 7.99 -3.64 12.75
C ASP A 28 8.38 -2.39 13.56
N ASP A 29 9.68 -2.04 13.58
CA ASP A 29 10.15 -0.83 14.27
C ASP A 29 9.60 0.43 13.59
N GLU A 30 9.59 0.47 12.25
CA GLU A 30 9.04 1.58 11.47
C GLU A 30 7.54 1.72 11.71
N LEU A 31 6.78 0.62 11.70
CA LEU A 31 5.34 0.63 12.01
C LEU A 31 5.04 1.11 13.43
N ALA A 32 5.93 0.85 14.39
CA ALA A 32 5.74 1.22 15.79
C ALA A 32 6.03 2.69 16.08
N VAL A 33 6.96 3.31 15.34
CA VAL A 33 7.42 4.68 15.62
C VAL A 33 6.92 5.73 14.64
N MET A 34 6.57 5.34 13.41
CA MET A 34 6.12 6.27 12.38
C MET A 34 4.68 6.72 12.61
N THR A 35 4.44 7.99 12.37
CA THR A 35 3.10 8.55 12.22
C THR A 35 2.43 8.05 10.94
N GLU A 36 1.10 8.14 10.87
CA GLU A 36 0.36 7.80 9.65
C GLU A 36 0.86 8.56 8.42
N GLU A 37 1.20 9.84 8.58
CA GLU A 37 1.68 10.68 7.49
C GLU A 37 3.06 10.22 6.99
N GLU A 38 3.98 9.91 7.90
CA GLU A 38 5.30 9.37 7.55
C GLU A 38 5.18 8.02 6.84
N MET A 39 4.29 7.14 7.30
CA MET A 39 4.02 5.87 6.63
C MET A 39 3.44 6.09 5.22
N LYS A 40 2.49 7.01 5.05
CA LYS A 40 1.94 7.36 3.73
C LYS A 40 3.03 7.84 2.78
N ILE A 41 3.88 8.77 3.22
CA ILE A 41 4.99 9.30 2.43
C ILE A 41 5.91 8.14 2.03
N ARG A 42 6.30 7.30 2.98
CA ARG A 42 7.23 6.19 2.73
C ARG A 42 6.67 5.12 1.80
N LEU A 43 5.37 4.86 1.85
CA LEU A 43 4.67 3.92 0.96
C LEU A 43 4.32 4.50 -0.41
N SER A 44 4.54 5.81 -0.63
CA SER A 44 4.19 6.51 -1.86
C SER A 44 5.31 6.56 -2.92
N LEU A 45 6.47 5.95 -2.65
CA LEU A 45 7.64 6.01 -3.54
C LEU A 45 7.48 5.10 -4.77
N PRO A 46 7.46 5.63 -5.99
CA PRO A 46 7.21 4.84 -7.20
C PRO A 46 8.36 3.91 -7.58
N GLU A 47 9.61 4.24 -7.22
CA GLU A 47 10.80 3.39 -7.36
C GLU A 47 10.88 2.24 -6.34
N GLY A 48 10.04 2.26 -5.31
CA GLY A 48 10.13 1.33 -4.19
C GLY A 48 11.33 1.62 -3.27
N GLN A 49 11.34 1.02 -2.09
CA GLN A 49 12.41 1.22 -1.12
C GLN A 49 13.72 0.62 -1.66
N ASN A 50 14.82 1.38 -1.61
CA ASN A 50 16.13 0.97 -2.14
C ASN A 50 16.09 0.57 -3.63
N ASN A 51 15.24 1.23 -4.42
CA ASN A 51 15.03 0.91 -5.84
C ASN A 51 14.60 -0.55 -6.09
N ALA A 52 13.76 -1.10 -5.19
CA ALA A 52 13.21 -2.45 -5.34
C ALA A 52 12.49 -2.67 -6.68
N ASN A 53 12.09 -1.60 -7.37
CA ASN A 53 11.38 -1.67 -8.64
C ASN A 53 12.30 -1.68 -9.87
N ASP A 54 13.61 -1.39 -9.72
CA ASP A 54 14.54 -1.26 -10.85
C ASP A 54 14.85 -2.59 -11.54
N ARG A 55 14.84 -3.70 -10.80
CA ARG A 55 15.30 -5.01 -11.28
C ARG A 55 14.38 -6.14 -10.84
N ILE A 56 13.12 -6.05 -11.25
CA ILE A 56 12.18 -7.16 -11.13
C ILE A 56 12.36 -8.07 -12.34
N GLU A 57 12.96 -9.24 -12.13
CA GLU A 57 13.10 -10.27 -13.16
C GLU A 57 11.73 -10.69 -13.73
N PRO A 58 11.65 -11.20 -14.98
CA PRO A 58 10.43 -11.82 -15.49
C PRO A 58 9.91 -12.92 -14.55
N ASN A 59 8.61 -12.89 -14.24
CA ASN A 59 7.98 -13.74 -13.21
C ASN A 59 8.47 -13.48 -11.77
N GLY A 60 9.27 -12.44 -11.56
CA GLY A 60 9.62 -11.93 -10.25
C GLY A 60 8.38 -11.47 -9.48
N ARG A 61 8.49 -11.51 -8.16
CA ARG A 61 7.45 -11.04 -7.26
C ARG A 61 7.94 -9.79 -6.57
N ILE A 62 7.00 -8.87 -6.37
CA ILE A 62 7.24 -7.64 -5.64
C ILE A 62 6.22 -7.52 -4.51
N SER A 63 6.73 -7.32 -3.30
CA SER A 63 5.90 -7.09 -2.12
C SER A 63 5.30 -5.70 -2.17
N PHE A 64 4.13 -5.54 -1.58
CA PHE A 64 3.51 -4.24 -1.34
C PHE A 64 2.93 -4.24 0.06
N MET A 65 2.81 -3.04 0.63
CA MET A 65 2.17 -2.84 1.91
C MET A 65 1.19 -1.68 1.81
N VAL A 66 0.02 -1.84 2.43
CA VAL A 66 -0.95 -0.77 2.63
C VAL A 66 -1.29 -0.75 4.11
N VAL A 67 -1.16 0.41 4.75
CA VAL A 67 -1.39 0.57 6.18
C VAL A 67 -2.63 1.42 6.40
N PHE A 68 -3.53 0.90 7.23
CA PHE A 68 -4.65 1.65 7.79
C PHE A 68 -4.38 1.85 9.27
N THR A 69 -4.43 3.09 9.73
CA THR A 69 -4.33 3.45 11.14
C THR A 69 -5.74 3.60 11.71
N GLY A 70 -5.98 2.98 12.86
CA GLY A 70 -7.30 2.91 13.47
C GLY A 70 -8.22 1.88 12.82
N ASP A 71 -9.35 1.62 13.48
CA ASP A 71 -10.37 0.66 13.04
C ASP A 71 -11.70 1.39 12.82
N PRO A 72 -12.10 1.68 11.56
CA PRO A 72 -13.36 2.34 11.27
C PRO A 72 -14.54 1.45 11.70
N PRO A 73 -15.47 1.96 12.54
CA PRO A 73 -16.63 1.19 12.98
C PRO A 73 -17.42 0.62 11.80
N GLY A 74 -17.76 -0.66 11.85
CA GLY A 74 -18.53 -1.32 10.80
C GLY A 74 -17.68 -1.87 9.64
N MET A 75 -16.34 -1.88 9.76
CA MET A 75 -15.47 -2.64 8.84
C MET A 75 -15.94 -4.09 8.72
N MET A 76 -16.07 -4.56 7.48
CA MET A 76 -16.45 -5.95 7.22
C MET A 76 -15.61 -6.62 6.14
N LYS A 77 -15.09 -5.86 5.18
CA LYS A 77 -14.30 -6.41 4.07
C LYS A 77 -13.19 -5.46 3.64
N THR A 78 -12.03 -6.00 3.30
CA THR A 78 -10.96 -5.26 2.63
C THR A 78 -10.81 -5.74 1.19
N VAL A 79 -10.72 -4.81 0.25
CA VAL A 79 -10.47 -5.11 -1.17
C VAL A 79 -9.18 -4.43 -1.59
N VAL A 80 -8.31 -5.17 -2.28
CA VAL A 80 -7.05 -4.67 -2.81
C VAL A 80 -7.06 -4.80 -4.33
N LYS A 81 -6.74 -3.71 -5.03
CA LYS A 81 -6.74 -3.64 -6.50
C LYS A 81 -5.45 -3.01 -6.99
N ILE A 82 -4.94 -3.48 -8.12
CA ILE A 82 -3.90 -2.77 -8.86
C ILE A 82 -4.59 -1.65 -9.64
N VAL A 83 -4.16 -0.41 -9.43
CA VAL A 83 -4.76 0.78 -10.04
C VAL A 83 -3.83 1.50 -11.01
N GLY A 84 -2.53 1.16 -10.99
CA GLY A 84 -1.55 1.74 -11.91
C GLY A 84 -0.38 0.80 -12.15
N ALA A 85 0.06 0.73 -13.39
CA ALA A 85 1.27 0.01 -13.79
C ALA A 85 2.06 0.86 -14.79
N GLU A 86 2.37 2.10 -14.40
CA GLU A 86 3.24 2.95 -15.19
C GLU A 86 4.70 2.49 -15.07
N ARG A 87 5.35 2.42 -16.23
CA ARG A 87 6.77 2.09 -16.37
C ARG A 87 7.53 3.41 -16.23
N LEU A 88 8.35 3.54 -15.19
CA LEU A 88 9.34 4.62 -15.13
C LEU A 88 10.35 4.34 -16.26
N LEU A 89 10.39 5.21 -17.27
CA LEU A 89 11.25 5.12 -18.46
C LEU A 89 12.50 5.98 -18.26
#